data_AF-A0A800K2X2-F1
#
_entry.id   AF-A0A800K2X2-F1
#
_cell.length_a   1.000
_cell.length_b   1.000
_cell.length_c   1.000
_cell.angle_alpha   90.00
_cell.angle_beta   90.00
_cell.angle_gamma   90.00
#
_symmetry.space_group_name_H-M   'P 1'
#
loop_
_entity.id
_entity.type
_entity.pdbx_description
1 polymer ?
#
loop_
_entity_poly.entity_id
_entity_poly.type
_entity_poly.pdbx_seq_one_letter_code
_entity_poly.pdbx_strand_id
1 'polypeptide(L)'
;RQSTFQVFFTFAFFLPLAFMGFDPVYFVIAYGFNLIYQFWIHTESIEKMGWFEIIFNTPSHHRVHHGKNPKYIDKNHAGVLIIWDKMFGTFQEEEERPIYGITTPLNSWDPIWANFDHFKNLGKAVLKVKNISDALKILFNKTDILPKKW
;
A
#
# COMPACT_ATOMS: atom_id res chain seq x y z
N ARG A 1 -0.38 4.65 -0.56
CA ARG A 1 -1.66 5.37 -0.26
C ARG A 1 -2.08 5.03 1.16
N GLN A 2 -2.76 5.92 1.89
CA GLN A 2 -3.28 5.63 3.23
C GLN A 2 -4.79 5.80 3.25
N SER A 3 -5.50 4.82 3.84
CA SER A 3 -6.94 4.91 4.07
C SER A 3 -7.20 5.63 5.39
N THR A 4 -8.31 6.37 5.50
CA THR A 4 -8.73 6.97 6.78
C THR A 4 -8.88 5.92 7.89
N PHE A 5 -9.27 4.70 7.53
CA PHE A 5 -9.42 3.61 8.49
C PHE A 5 -8.08 3.09 9.05
N GLN A 6 -6.98 3.27 8.31
CA GLN A 6 -5.65 2.80 8.70
C GLN A 6 -5.20 3.41 10.04
N VAL A 7 -5.57 4.66 10.31
CA VAL A 7 -5.18 5.38 11.53
C VAL A 7 -5.72 4.66 12.79
N PHE A 8 -6.92 4.08 12.71
CA PHE A 8 -7.53 3.35 13.82
C PHE A 8 -6.87 2.00 14.12
N PHE A 9 -6.00 1.49 13.26
CA PHE A 9 -5.29 0.22 13.51
C PHE A 9 -3.80 0.44 13.75
N THR A 10 -3.23 1.53 13.23
CA THR A 10 -1.79 1.80 13.33
C THR A 10 -1.33 1.96 14.79
N PHE A 11 -2.15 2.55 15.67
CA PHE A 11 -1.76 2.74 17.08
C PHE A 11 -1.46 1.42 17.81
N ALA A 12 -2.12 0.32 17.41
CA ALA A 12 -1.93 -0.98 18.03
C ALA A 12 -0.49 -1.50 17.88
N PHE A 13 0.20 -1.13 16.79
CA PHE A 13 1.60 -1.48 16.57
C PHE A 13 2.57 -0.73 17.49
N PHE A 14 2.17 0.44 17.99
CA PHE A 14 3.00 1.29 18.84
C PHE A 14 2.68 1.17 20.34
N LEU A 15 1.49 0.66 20.69
CA LEU A 15 1.10 0.40 22.08
C LEU A 15 2.13 -0.43 22.88
N PRO A 16 2.73 -1.51 22.33
CA PRO A 16 3.76 -2.25 23.05
C PRO A 16 4.94 -1.38 23.49
N LEU A 17 5.38 -0.42 22.66
CA LEU A 17 6.47 0.50 23.01
C LEU A 17 6.09 1.39 24.19
N ALA A 18 4.84 1.86 24.24
CA ALA A 18 4.33 2.65 25.36
C ALA A 18 4.33 1.83 26.67
N PHE A 19 3.90 0.57 26.62
CA PHE A 19 3.94 -0.32 27.78
C PHE A 19 5.36 -0.71 28.21
N MET A 20 6.32 -0.70 27.29
CA MET A 20 7.75 -0.88 27.60
C MET A 20 8.40 0.38 28.21
N GLY A 21 7.64 1.46 28.40
CA GLY A 21 8.13 2.70 29.03
C GLY A 21 8.96 3.59 28.11
N PHE A 22 8.84 3.45 26.79
CA PHE A 22 9.49 4.37 25.85
C PHE A 22 8.92 5.78 25.99
N ASP A 23 9.80 6.77 26.08
CA ASP A 23 9.40 8.18 26.07
C ASP A 23 8.71 8.51 24.72
N PRO A 24 7.48 9.03 24.73
CA PRO A 24 6.75 9.42 23.53
C PRO A 24 7.51 10.40 22.61
N VAL A 25 8.45 11.18 23.15
CA VAL A 25 9.26 12.11 22.36
C VAL A 25 10.06 11.37 21.29
N TYR A 26 10.64 10.21 21.59
CA TYR A 26 11.37 9.41 20.59
C TYR A 26 10.46 8.90 19.48
N PHE A 27 9.23 8.54 19.83
CA PHE A 27 8.22 8.15 18.85
C PHE A 27 7.90 9.30 17.90
N VAL A 28 7.65 10.50 18.44
CA VAL A 28 7.36 11.70 17.63
C VAL A 28 8.52 12.03 16.70
N ILE A 29 9.76 11.96 17.19
CA ILE A 29 10.96 12.23 16.39
C ILE A 29 11.10 11.20 15.25
N ALA A 30 11.03 9.90 15.58
CA ALA A 30 11.16 8.84 14.58
C ALA A 30 10.03 8.90 13.53
N TYR A 31 8.81 9.15 13.97
CA TYR A 31 7.67 9.35 13.09
C TYR A 31 7.86 10.58 12.18
N GLY A 32 8.38 11.69 12.69
CA GLY A 32 8.69 12.89 11.92
C GLY A 32 9.70 12.62 10.80
N PHE A 33 10.81 11.95 11.11
CA PHE A 33 11.79 11.54 10.10
C PHE A 33 11.18 10.58 9.07
N ASN A 34 10.39 9.62 9.54
CA ASN A 34 9.69 8.70 8.65
C ASN A 34 8.75 9.45 7.69
N LEU A 35 7.97 10.41 8.20
CA LEU A 35 7.03 11.20 7.40
C LEU A 35 7.75 12.00 6.31
N ILE A 36 8.87 12.65 6.65
CA ILE A 36 9.68 13.40 5.67
C ILE A 36 10.20 12.44 4.59
N TYR A 37 10.72 11.29 5.00
CA TYR A 37 11.21 10.29 4.05
C TYR A 37 10.10 9.75 3.16
N GLN A 38 8.94 9.40 3.74
CA GLN A 38 7.76 8.94 3.01
C GLN A 38 7.28 10.00 2.02
N PHE A 39 7.34 11.28 2.38
CA PHE A 39 6.99 12.35 1.43
C PHE A 39 8.02 12.44 0.29
N TRP A 40 9.31 12.45 0.61
CA TRP A 40 10.39 12.60 -0.35
C TRP A 40 10.37 11.55 -1.47
N ILE A 41 10.10 10.28 -1.16
CA ILE A 41 10.02 9.21 -2.18
C ILE A 41 8.87 9.38 -3.19
N HIS A 42 7.95 10.35 -3.03
CA HIS A 42 6.88 10.60 -4.01
C HIS A 42 7.28 11.56 -5.15
N THR A 43 8.52 12.07 -5.17
CA THR A 43 8.96 12.93 -6.28
C THR A 43 9.10 12.14 -7.59
N GLU A 44 8.81 12.77 -8.72
CA GLU A 44 9.10 12.21 -10.05
C GLU A 44 10.44 12.69 -10.61
N SER A 45 11.03 13.72 -10.00
CA SER A 45 12.21 14.42 -10.50
C SER A 45 13.50 13.60 -10.39
N ILE A 46 13.49 12.52 -9.61
CA ILE A 46 14.65 11.63 -9.40
C ILE A 46 14.39 10.32 -10.14
N GLU A 47 15.24 10.00 -11.11
CA GLU A 47 15.09 8.81 -11.95
C GLU A 47 15.61 7.55 -11.25
N LYS A 48 16.93 7.46 -11.00
CA LYS A 48 17.61 6.34 -10.35
C LYS A 48 18.62 6.85 -9.34
N MET A 49 18.93 6.04 -8.32
CA MET A 49 19.88 6.41 -7.25
C MET A 49 21.01 5.40 -7.04
N GLY A 50 21.14 4.40 -7.91
CA GLY A 50 22.28 3.49 -7.93
C GLY A 50 22.39 2.66 -6.65
N TRP A 51 23.52 2.72 -5.93
CA TRP A 51 23.75 1.91 -4.74
C TRP A 51 22.70 2.12 -3.64
N PHE A 52 22.10 3.31 -3.56
CA PHE A 52 21.09 3.63 -2.55
C PHE A 52 19.84 2.75 -2.73
N GLU A 53 19.52 2.35 -3.96
CA GLU A 53 18.40 1.47 -4.33
C GLU A 53 18.60 0.01 -3.90
N ILE A 54 19.78 -0.34 -3.40
CA ILE A 54 20.03 -1.68 -2.85
C ILE A 54 19.39 -1.81 -1.46
N ILE A 55 19.43 -0.74 -0.67
CA ILE A 55 19.08 -0.76 0.76
C ILE A 55 17.77 -0.02 1.02
N PHE A 56 17.56 1.10 0.35
CA PHE A 56 16.49 2.05 0.64
C PHE A 56 15.41 2.08 -0.45
N ASN A 57 14.19 2.39 -0.03
CA ASN A 57 13.12 2.77 -0.95
C ASN A 57 13.49 4.12 -1.59
N THR A 58 13.22 4.26 -2.87
CA THR A 58 13.59 5.45 -3.65
C THR A 58 12.39 5.94 -4.43
N PRO A 59 12.47 7.16 -4.98
CA PRO A 59 11.47 7.64 -5.92
C PRO A 59 11.13 6.63 -7.02
N SER A 60 12.12 5.94 -7.59
CA SER A 60 11.90 4.89 -8.60
C SER A 60 11.06 3.72 -8.09
N HIS A 61 11.48 3.14 -6.97
CA HIS A 61 10.77 2.03 -6.35
C HIS A 61 9.34 2.39 -5.95
N HIS A 62 9.15 3.61 -5.45
CA HIS A 62 7.85 4.08 -4.99
C HIS A 62 6.89 4.43 -6.13
N ARG A 63 7.40 4.87 -7.28
CA ARG A 63 6.56 4.98 -8.48
C ARG A 63 6.01 3.62 -8.91
N VAL A 64 6.83 2.57 -8.86
CA VAL A 64 6.38 1.19 -9.11
C VAL A 64 5.28 0.80 -8.13
N HIS A 65 5.42 1.10 -6.84
CA HIS A 65 4.38 0.87 -5.83
C HIS A 65 3.03 1.52 -6.18
N HIS A 66 3.04 2.72 -6.76
CA HIS A 66 1.81 3.42 -7.18
C HIS A 66 1.36 3.05 -8.60
N GLY A 67 2.13 2.23 -9.32
CA GLY A 67 1.86 1.82 -10.69
C GLY A 67 0.70 0.85 -10.77
N LYS A 68 -0.20 1.08 -11.73
CA LYS A 68 -1.29 0.15 -12.06
C LYS A 68 -0.97 -0.77 -13.25
N ASN A 69 0.22 -0.63 -13.85
CA ASN A 69 0.70 -1.54 -14.89
C ASN A 69 0.67 -2.97 -14.35
N PRO A 70 0.24 -3.99 -15.13
CA PRO A 70 0.14 -5.35 -14.64
C PRO A 70 1.41 -5.90 -13.95
N LYS A 71 2.60 -5.51 -14.42
CA LYS A 71 3.90 -5.92 -13.83
C LYS A 71 4.24 -5.24 -12.50
N TYR A 72 3.58 -4.14 -12.17
CA TYR A 72 3.82 -3.34 -10.96
C TYR A 72 2.78 -3.59 -9.86
N ILE A 73 1.72 -4.35 -10.14
CA ILE A 73 0.73 -4.74 -9.14
C ILE A 73 1.37 -5.62 -8.07
N ASP A 74 1.08 -5.33 -6.81
CA ASP A 74 1.59 -6.04 -5.64
C ASP A 74 3.12 -6.09 -5.57
N LYS A 75 3.77 -4.96 -5.86
CA LYS A 75 5.22 -4.78 -5.79
C LYS A 75 5.64 -3.62 -4.89
N ASN A 76 6.86 -3.69 -4.38
CA ASN A 76 7.55 -2.64 -3.62
C ASN A 76 6.71 -2.09 -2.46
N HIS A 77 6.42 -2.92 -1.46
CA HIS A 77 5.58 -2.58 -0.32
C HIS A 77 6.31 -1.80 0.80
N ALA A 78 7.63 -1.87 0.86
CA ALA A 78 8.41 -1.29 1.96
C ALA A 78 8.34 0.24 1.96
N GLY A 79 8.16 0.84 3.14
CA GLY A 79 8.19 2.30 3.28
C GLY A 79 9.61 2.89 3.17
N VAL A 80 10.59 2.31 3.90
CA VAL A 80 11.96 2.87 4.00
C VAL A 80 13.02 1.93 3.47
N LEU A 81 12.99 0.65 3.87
CA LEU A 81 14.04 -0.30 3.52
C LEU A 81 13.54 -1.27 2.44
N ILE A 82 13.96 -1.06 1.19
CA ILE A 82 13.56 -1.91 0.05
C ILE A 82 14.10 -3.34 0.17
N ILE A 83 15.06 -3.58 1.06
CA ILE A 83 15.61 -4.90 1.32
C ILE A 83 14.51 -5.91 1.69
N TRP A 84 13.43 -5.48 2.35
CA TRP A 84 12.32 -6.36 2.68
C TRP A 84 11.65 -6.90 1.42
N ASP A 85 11.38 -6.05 0.43
CA ASP A 85 10.82 -6.49 -0.84
C ASP A 85 11.75 -7.44 -1.61
N LYS A 86 13.06 -7.21 -1.54
CA LYS A 86 14.05 -8.10 -2.15
C LYS A 86 14.09 -9.46 -1.45
N MET A 87 14.02 -9.49 -0.12
CA MET A 87 14.01 -10.72 0.68
C MET A 87 12.72 -11.53 0.49
N PHE A 88 11.57 -10.86 0.38
CA PHE A 88 10.27 -11.52 0.27
C PHE A 88 9.77 -11.68 -1.18
N GLY A 89 10.58 -11.29 -2.17
CA GLY A 89 10.27 -11.51 -3.59
C GLY A 89 9.19 -10.58 -4.18
N THR A 90 8.90 -9.47 -3.50
CA THR A 90 7.95 -8.44 -3.96
C THR A 90 8.64 -7.25 -4.63
N PHE A 91 9.97 -7.27 -4.73
CA PHE A 91 10.72 -6.25 -5.45
C PHE A 91 10.45 -6.28 -6.96
N GLN A 92 10.28 -5.09 -7.56
CA GLN A 92 10.23 -4.88 -8.99
C GLN A 92 10.92 -3.56 -9.33
N GLU A 93 11.82 -3.60 -10.32
CA GLU A 93 12.46 -2.40 -10.82
C GLU A 93 11.51 -1.58 -11.71
N GLU A 94 11.63 -0.26 -11.67
CA GLU A 94 11.04 0.62 -12.68
C GLU A 94 11.80 0.45 -14.01
N GLU A 95 11.21 -0.33 -14.92
CA GLU A 95 11.70 -0.55 -16.28
C GLU A 95 11.08 0.45 -17.27
N GLU A 96 9.84 0.86 -17.00
CA GLU A 96 9.07 1.86 -17.74
C GLU A 96 8.35 2.78 -16.76
N ARG A 97 8.09 4.03 -17.17
CA ARG A 97 7.35 5.00 -16.35
C ARG A 97 5.96 4.45 -15.99
N PRO A 98 5.62 4.29 -14.70
CA PRO A 98 4.34 3.72 -14.30
C PRO A 98 3.16 4.61 -14.67
N ILE A 99 2.05 3.97 -15.06
CA ILE A 99 0.75 4.63 -15.14
C ILE A 99 0.14 4.56 -13.73
N TYR A 100 -0.08 5.71 -13.10
CA TYR A 100 -0.66 5.72 -11.75
C TYR A 100 -2.16 5.45 -11.74
N GLY A 101 -2.64 4.96 -10.60
CA GLY A 101 -4.06 4.84 -10.33
C GLY A 101 -4.42 3.57 -9.60
N ILE A 102 -5.73 3.33 -9.51
CA ILE A 102 -6.29 2.02 -9.21
C ILE A 102 -6.67 1.33 -10.52
N THR A 103 -6.70 0.00 -10.50
CA THR A 103 -7.06 -0.83 -11.66
C THR A 103 -8.51 -0.63 -12.10
N THR A 104 -9.41 -0.33 -11.17
CA THR A 104 -10.81 0.03 -11.42
C THR A 104 -11.03 1.51 -11.10
N PRO A 105 -11.20 2.40 -12.09
CA PRO A 105 -11.38 3.83 -11.85
C PRO A 105 -12.59 4.13 -10.96
N LEU A 106 -12.44 5.08 -10.04
CA LEU A 106 -13.56 5.64 -9.29
C LEU A 106 -14.33 6.59 -10.20
N ASN A 107 -15.60 6.31 -10.46
CA ASN A 107 -16.47 7.20 -11.25
C ASN A 107 -17.10 8.31 -10.37
N SER A 108 -16.28 8.96 -9.54
CA SER A 108 -16.70 10.00 -8.60
C SER A 108 -15.49 10.81 -8.13
N TRP A 109 -15.73 12.07 -7.77
CA TRP A 109 -14.76 12.97 -7.14
C TRP A 109 -15.02 13.16 -5.64
N ASP A 110 -16.08 12.54 -5.10
CA ASP A 110 -16.42 12.64 -3.68
C ASP A 110 -15.38 11.85 -2.83
N PRO A 111 -14.61 12.53 -1.96
CA PRO A 111 -13.58 11.89 -1.15
C PRO A 111 -14.15 10.98 -0.06
N ILE A 112 -15.38 11.24 0.41
CA ILE A 112 -16.08 10.35 1.32
C ILE A 112 -16.42 9.08 0.56
N TRP A 113 -17.06 9.21 -0.61
CA TRP A 113 -17.40 8.06 -1.45
C TRP A 113 -16.18 7.22 -1.84
N ALA A 114 -15.04 7.85 -2.11
CA ALA A 114 -13.79 7.15 -2.42
C ALA A 114 -13.35 6.15 -1.32
N ASN A 115 -13.69 6.41 -0.05
CA ASN A 115 -13.40 5.50 1.06
C ASN A 115 -14.41 4.35 1.17
N PHE A 116 -15.63 4.50 0.66
CA PHE A 116 -16.72 3.52 0.78
C PHE A 116 -16.98 2.68 -0.48
N ASP A 117 -16.59 3.16 -1.66
CA ASP A 117 -16.84 2.50 -2.95
C ASP A 117 -16.37 1.04 -2.97
N HIS A 118 -15.16 0.80 -2.45
CA HIS A 118 -14.60 -0.55 -2.38
C HIS A 118 -15.43 -1.49 -1.49
N PHE A 119 -15.90 -1.01 -0.33
CA PHE A 119 -16.75 -1.80 0.58
C PHE A 119 -18.11 -2.14 -0.05
N LYS A 120 -18.70 -1.20 -0.81
CA LYS A 120 -19.94 -1.48 -1.57
C LYS A 120 -19.72 -2.56 -2.62
N ASN A 121 -18.63 -2.48 -3.37
CA ASN A 121 -18.33 -3.46 -4.41
C ASN A 121 -18.03 -4.84 -3.81
N LEU A 122 -17.30 -4.88 -2.70
CA LEU A 122 -17.05 -6.10 -1.92
C LEU A 122 -18.35 -6.72 -1.40
N GLY A 123 -19.23 -5.92 -0.79
CA GLY A 123 -20.54 -6.37 -0.31
C GLY A 123 -21.42 -6.93 -1.43
N LYS A 124 -21.45 -6.26 -2.59
CA LYS A 124 -22.14 -6.79 -3.78
C LYS A 124 -21.57 -8.12 -4.24
N ALA A 125 -20.25 -8.29 -4.24
CA ALA A 125 -19.62 -9.55 -4.63
C ALA A 125 -19.99 -10.68 -3.67
N VAL A 126 -19.95 -10.43 -2.35
CA VAL A 126 -20.37 -11.39 -1.32
C VAL A 126 -21.85 -11.77 -1.45
N LEU A 127 -22.73 -10.83 -1.75
CA LEU A 127 -24.17 -11.10 -1.90
C LEU A 127 -24.52 -11.91 -3.16
N LYS A 128 -23.64 -11.95 -4.17
CA LYS A 128 -23.88 -12.71 -5.41
C LYS A 128 -23.51 -14.20 -5.29
N VAL A 129 -22.68 -14.59 -4.32
CA VAL A 129 -22.29 -16.00 -4.13
C VAL A 129 -23.30 -16.76 -3.30
N LYS A 130 -23.47 -18.06 -3.58
CA LYS A 130 -24.51 -18.90 -2.96
C LYS A 130 -24.09 -19.59 -1.68
N ASN A 131 -22.78 -19.67 -1.38
CA ASN A 131 -22.25 -20.42 -0.26
C ASN A 131 -21.25 -19.57 0.55
N ILE A 132 -21.12 -19.92 1.84
CA ILE A 132 -20.27 -19.21 2.79
C ILE A 132 -18.78 -19.34 2.45
N SER A 133 -18.36 -20.48 1.88
CA SER A 133 -16.96 -20.70 1.51
C SER A 133 -16.48 -19.67 0.49
N ASP A 134 -17.27 -19.41 -0.55
CA ASP A 134 -16.93 -18.44 -1.58
C ASP A 134 -17.03 -17.00 -1.06
N ALA A 135 -17.95 -16.72 -0.13
CA ALA A 135 -18.00 -15.44 0.56
C ALA A 135 -16.73 -15.19 1.38
N LEU A 136 -16.25 -16.19 2.12
CA LEU A 136 -14.99 -16.11 2.86
C LEU A 136 -13.79 -15.93 1.92
N LYS A 137 -13.75 -16.62 0.78
CA LYS A 137 -12.70 -16.41 -0.23
C LYS A 137 -12.70 -14.96 -0.74
N ILE A 138 -13.88 -14.38 -1.01
CA ILE A 138 -13.99 -12.98 -1.45
C ILE A 138 -13.45 -12.02 -0.38
N LEU A 139 -13.68 -12.29 0.90
CA LEU A 139 -13.28 -11.42 1.99
C LEU A 139 -11.79 -11.54 2.37
N PHE A 140 -11.21 -12.73 2.25
CA PHE A 140 -9.91 -13.04 2.85
C PHE A 140 -8.82 -13.49 1.87
N ASN A 141 -9.16 -13.89 0.64
CA ASN A 141 -8.15 -14.21 -0.36
C ASN A 141 -7.72 -12.99 -1.17
N LYS A 142 -6.62 -13.15 -1.90
CA LYS A 142 -6.19 -12.16 -2.89
C LYS A 142 -7.25 -11.97 -3.97
N THR A 143 -7.37 -10.72 -4.43
CA THR A 143 -8.41 -10.27 -5.36
C THR A 143 -8.24 -10.83 -6.78
N ASP A 144 -7.04 -11.28 -7.15
CA ASP A 144 -6.71 -11.93 -8.42
C ASP A 144 -7.17 -13.40 -8.50
N ILE A 145 -7.42 -14.04 -7.36
CA ILE A 145 -7.96 -15.41 -7.26
C ILE A 145 -9.49 -15.40 -7.47
N LEU A 146 -10.12 -14.24 -7.37
CA LEU A 146 -11.56 -14.08 -7.61
C LEU A 146 -11.86 -13.97 -9.11
N PRO A 147 -13.00 -14.50 -9.60
CA PRO A 147 -13.36 -14.39 -11.00
C PRO A 147 -13.29 -12.93 -11.48
N LYS A 148 -12.59 -12.69 -12.60
CA LYS A 148 -12.30 -11.34 -13.17
C LYS A 148 -13.54 -10.53 -13.59
N LYS A 149 -14.76 -10.96 -13.27
CA LYS A 149 -16.01 -10.29 -13.58
C LYS A 149 -16.97 -10.39 -12.39
N TRP A 150 -16.98 -9.36 -11.56
CA TRP A 150 -18.04 -9.07 -10.59
C TRP A 150 -18.57 -7.66 -10.79
#